data_AF-A0A8C6C093-F1
#
_entry.id   AF-A0A8C6C093-F1
#
_cell.length_a   1.000
_cell.length_b   1.000
_cell.length_c   1.000
_cell.angle_alpha   90.00
_cell.angle_beta   90.00
_cell.angle_gamma   90.00
#
_symmetry.space_group_name_H-M   'P 1'
#
loop_
_entity.id
_entity.type
_entity.pdbx_description
1 polymer ?
#
loop_
_entity_poly.entity_id
_entity_poly.type
_entity_poly.pdbx_seq_one_letter_code
_entity_poly.pdbx_strand_id
1 'polypeptide(L)'
;MWVLLFCLVMASCQYSLLKSVQPDPASPIHGHNQIITYSRPIYFCVLCGLILLLDTGAKARYPPTYIVYGLKLFSPGSLQSARDFLIVFLYCFPAISLLGLFPQINTFCIYLLEQIDMLFFGGSAVSGMVSAVYSVARSASAAAVLHVFCFSAVKSFIQCRLLHKFLHQNLEELAADPLPRKMKDSVKDILKSDLITCSVAAILSFAVSASTVFLSLRPLLSIVLFVLAGAVGFVTHYLLPQLRKHHPWMWISHPVLKNKEYQQQEVRDVAHLMWFERLYVWLQCFEKYILYPAIILNALTMDAFSISNYRRLGTHWDIFLMVIAGMKLLRTSFCNPVHQFTHLGFTVIFFHFDYKDISESFLLDFFMVSILFSKASRLALFFISV
;
A
#
# COMPACT_ATOMS: atom_id res chain seq x y z
N MET A 1 15.23 42.26 -1.86
CA MET A 1 14.98 41.29 -2.95
C MET A 1 14.00 40.20 -2.55
N TRP A 2 14.33 39.29 -1.62
CA TRP A 2 13.47 38.14 -1.25
C TRP A 2 12.06 38.49 -0.72
N VAL A 3 11.95 39.53 0.11
CA VAL A 3 10.66 40.01 0.62
C VAL A 3 9.77 40.57 -0.49
N LEU A 4 10.35 41.26 -1.48
CA LEU A 4 9.63 41.80 -2.63
C LEU A 4 9.08 40.68 -3.52
N LEU A 5 9.89 39.64 -3.77
CA LEU A 5 9.46 38.42 -4.47
C LEU A 5 8.30 37.73 -3.74
N PHE A 6 8.38 37.60 -2.41
CA PHE A 6 7.29 37.03 -1.62
C PHE A 6 6.00 37.87 -1.70
N CYS A 7 6.10 39.19 -1.61
CA CYS A 7 4.95 40.09 -1.79
C CYS A 7 4.33 39.98 -3.19
N LEU A 8 5.15 39.79 -4.23
CA LEU A 8 4.68 39.58 -5.60
C LEU A 8 3.93 38.25 -5.73
N VAL A 9 4.45 37.17 -5.13
CA VAL A 9 3.77 35.87 -5.09
C VAL A 9 2.42 35.99 -4.38
N MET A 10 2.37 36.65 -3.23
CA MET A 10 1.13 36.93 -2.49
C MET A 10 0.12 37.71 -3.32
N ALA A 11 0.55 38.79 -3.96
CA ALA A 11 -0.30 39.61 -4.83
C ALA A 11 -0.82 38.80 -6.02
N SER A 12 0.00 37.93 -6.62
CA SER A 12 -0.42 37.06 -7.74
C SER A 12 -1.49 36.04 -7.33
N CYS A 13 -1.41 35.53 -6.10
CA CYS A 13 -2.42 34.63 -5.53
C CYS A 13 -3.73 35.37 -5.26
N GLN A 14 -3.66 36.57 -4.68
CA GLN A 14 -4.84 37.41 -4.43
C GLN A 14 -5.51 37.89 -5.72
N TYR A 15 -4.73 38.28 -6.73
CA TYR A 15 -5.25 38.66 -8.04
C TYR A 15 -6.06 37.53 -8.70
N SER A 16 -5.65 36.27 -8.48
CA SER A 16 -6.37 35.10 -8.97
C SER A 16 -7.80 35.00 -8.43
N LEU A 17 -8.08 35.53 -7.22
CA LEU A 17 -9.42 35.55 -6.62
C LEU A 17 -10.32 36.64 -7.20
N LEU A 18 -9.72 37.75 -7.65
CA LEU A 18 -10.44 38.90 -8.21
C LEU A 18 -10.79 38.71 -9.69
N LYS A 19 -10.02 37.89 -10.41
CA LYS A 19 -10.26 37.59 -11.82
C LYS A 19 -11.51 36.72 -11.99
N SER A 20 -12.36 37.06 -12.96
CA SER A 20 -13.51 36.24 -13.32
C SER A 20 -13.07 34.85 -13.79
N VAL A 21 -13.89 33.84 -13.48
CA VAL A 21 -13.61 32.44 -13.79
C VAL A 21 -13.64 32.25 -15.31
N GLN A 22 -12.48 31.99 -15.91
CA GLN A 22 -12.36 31.65 -17.33
C GLN A 22 -12.42 30.12 -17.52
N PRO A 23 -12.98 29.62 -18.64
CA PRO A 23 -12.96 28.20 -18.95
C PRO A 23 -11.50 27.72 -19.11
N ASP A 24 -11.19 26.61 -18.44
CA ASP A 24 -9.84 26.05 -18.35
C ASP A 24 -9.49 25.27 -19.62
N PRO A 25 -8.42 25.63 -20.35
CA PRO A 25 -7.99 24.89 -21.54
C PRO A 25 -7.55 23.44 -21.24
N ALA A 26 -7.25 23.11 -19.97
CA ALA A 26 -6.85 21.77 -19.55
C ALA A 26 -8.03 20.87 -19.12
N SER A 27 -9.26 21.40 -19.07
CA SER A 27 -10.46 20.63 -18.71
C SER A 27 -11.14 20.06 -19.96
N PRO A 28 -11.32 18.73 -20.09
CA PRO A 28 -12.05 18.14 -21.22
C PRO A 28 -13.56 18.45 -21.16
N ILE A 29 -14.07 18.85 -19.99
CA ILE A 29 -15.45 19.25 -19.79
C ILE A 29 -15.51 20.76 -20.00
N HIS A 30 -16.27 21.23 -20.98
CA HIS A 30 -16.53 22.65 -21.28
C HIS A 30 -17.42 23.32 -20.21
N GLY A 31 -17.13 23.07 -18.93
CA GLY A 31 -17.90 23.49 -17.77
C GLY A 31 -17.20 24.57 -16.95
N HIS A 32 -18.00 25.49 -16.41
CA HIS A 32 -17.55 26.55 -15.52
C HIS A 32 -17.20 25.97 -14.13
N ASN A 33 -15.91 25.79 -13.83
CA ASN A 33 -15.45 25.25 -12.54
C ASN A 33 -14.86 26.34 -11.64
N GLN A 34 -15.65 26.82 -10.68
CA GLN A 34 -15.28 27.89 -9.74
C GLN A 34 -14.09 27.53 -8.81
N ILE A 35 -13.79 26.24 -8.67
CA ILE A 35 -12.70 25.74 -7.82
C ILE A 35 -11.33 26.18 -8.34
N ILE A 36 -11.21 26.46 -9.64
CA ILE A 36 -9.96 26.85 -10.30
C ILE A 36 -9.44 28.19 -9.78
N THR A 37 -10.34 29.13 -9.48
CA THR A 37 -10.03 30.44 -8.90
C THR A 37 -9.31 30.32 -7.55
N TYR A 38 -9.65 29.29 -6.76
CA TYR A 38 -9.07 29.02 -5.45
C TYR A 38 -7.78 28.17 -5.51
N SER A 39 -7.41 27.66 -6.68
CA SER A 39 -6.22 26.82 -6.89
C SER A 39 -4.93 27.48 -6.39
N ARG A 40 -4.66 28.71 -6.86
CA ARG A 40 -3.38 29.39 -6.56
C ARG A 40 -3.23 29.72 -5.07
N PRO A 41 -4.23 30.33 -4.39
CA PRO A 41 -4.14 30.58 -2.95
C PRO A 41 -3.99 29.30 -2.12
N ILE A 42 -4.69 28.21 -2.47
CA ILE A 42 -4.62 26.96 -1.72
C ILE A 42 -3.21 26.36 -1.81
N TYR A 43 -2.63 26.24 -3.01
CA TYR A 43 -1.26 25.74 -3.16
C TYR A 43 -0.24 26.62 -2.43
N PHE A 44 -0.40 27.94 -2.49
CA PHE A 44 0.44 28.87 -1.74
C PHE A 44 0.36 28.64 -0.23
N CYS A 45 -0.84 28.51 0.33
CA CYS A 45 -1.05 28.23 1.75
C CYS A 45 -0.45 26.88 2.16
N VAL A 46 -0.62 25.83 1.35
CA VAL A 46 -0.06 24.50 1.61
C VAL A 46 1.48 24.55 1.62
N LEU A 47 2.11 25.21 0.64
CA LEU A 47 3.57 25.36 0.59
C LEU A 47 4.09 26.16 1.80
N CYS A 48 3.44 27.26 2.16
CA CYS A 48 3.82 28.05 3.33
C CYS A 48 3.68 27.25 4.63
N GLY A 49 2.57 26.54 4.81
CA GLY A 49 2.36 25.65 5.96
C GLY A 49 3.44 24.57 6.06
N LEU A 50 3.82 23.98 4.93
CA LEU A 50 4.84 22.93 4.87
C LEU A 50 6.25 23.48 5.15
N ILE A 51 6.59 24.68 4.66
CA ILE A 51 7.84 25.38 5.00
C ILE A 51 7.92 25.64 6.51
N LEU A 52 6.85 26.14 7.13
CA LEU A 52 6.79 26.38 8.58
C LEU A 52 6.92 25.09 9.39
N LEU A 53 6.28 24.01 8.92
CA LEU A 53 6.35 22.70 9.56
C LEU A 53 7.77 22.12 9.50
N LEU A 54 8.44 22.22 8.35
CA LEU A 54 9.84 21.78 8.19
C LEU A 54 10.81 22.64 9.01
N ASP A 55 10.60 23.95 9.07
CA ASP A 55 11.42 24.85 9.90
C ASP A 55 11.27 24.54 11.39
N THR A 56 10.04 24.28 11.84
CA THR A 56 9.75 23.85 13.21
C THR A 56 10.38 22.49 13.51
N GLY A 57 10.29 21.55 12.57
CA GLY A 57 10.92 20.23 12.68
C GLY A 57 12.45 20.28 12.71
N ALA A 58 13.07 21.16 11.92
CA ALA A 58 14.52 21.36 11.89
C ALA A 58 15.05 22.01 13.18
N LYS A 59 14.26 22.89 13.80
CA LYS A 59 14.59 23.59 15.06
C LYS A 59 14.21 22.81 16.33
N ALA A 60 13.52 21.68 16.18
CA ALA A 60 13.09 20.87 17.32
C ALA A 60 14.31 20.38 18.12
N ARG A 61 14.26 20.55 19.45
CA ARG A 61 15.38 20.20 20.37
C ARG A 61 15.68 18.70 20.42
N TYR A 62 14.71 17.87 20.02
CA TYR A 62 14.81 16.43 19.87
C TYR A 62 14.15 16.03 18.54
N PRO A 63 14.85 16.16 17.40
CA PRO A 63 14.31 15.64 16.15
C PRO A 63 14.20 14.12 16.28
N PRO A 64 13.05 13.51 15.95
CA PRO A 64 12.91 12.08 16.05
C PRO A 64 13.83 11.45 15.01
N THR A 65 14.92 10.85 15.50
CA THR A 65 15.99 10.30 14.67
C THR A 65 15.63 8.88 14.32
N TYR A 66 14.97 8.72 13.18
CA TYR A 66 14.70 7.40 12.60
C TYR A 66 15.84 7.04 11.66
N ILE A 67 16.51 5.95 12.01
CA ILE A 67 17.51 5.31 11.16
C ILE A 67 16.76 4.19 10.47
N VAL A 68 16.59 4.28 9.16
CA VAL A 68 16.04 3.19 8.34
C VAL A 68 17.13 2.86 7.33
N TYR A 69 17.69 1.65 7.37
CA TYR A 69 18.86 1.25 6.56
C TYR A 69 20.08 2.17 6.72
N GLY A 70 20.36 2.65 7.94
CA GLY A 70 21.47 3.57 8.18
C GLY A 70 21.24 5.02 7.73
N LEU A 71 20.14 5.32 7.02
CA LEU A 71 19.79 6.67 6.60
C LEU A 71 18.95 7.38 7.67
N LYS A 72 19.45 8.52 8.16
CA LYS A 72 18.71 9.41 9.06
C LYS A 72 17.72 10.25 8.24
N LEU A 73 16.58 9.67 7.88
CA LEU A 73 15.56 10.30 7.03
C LEU A 73 15.11 11.67 7.56
N PHE A 74 14.99 11.81 8.89
CA PHE A 74 14.58 13.05 9.57
C PHE A 74 15.76 13.72 10.29
N SER A 75 16.91 13.82 9.63
CA SER A 75 18.01 14.66 10.11
C SER A 75 17.65 16.15 10.01
N PRO A 76 18.03 17.01 10.97
CA PRO A 76 17.80 18.46 10.87
C PRO A 76 18.38 19.06 9.57
N GLY A 77 19.50 18.53 9.07
CA GLY A 77 20.05 18.96 7.78
C GLY A 77 19.19 18.57 6.57
N SER A 78 18.55 17.39 6.59
CA SER A 78 17.61 16.95 5.54
C SER A 78 16.35 17.83 5.53
N LEU A 79 15.79 18.11 6.71
CA LEU A 79 14.63 18.99 6.87
C LEU A 79 14.93 20.42 6.40
N GLN A 80 16.12 20.92 6.72
CA GLN A 80 16.56 22.25 6.27
C GLN A 80 16.75 22.30 4.76
N SER A 81 17.38 21.28 4.16
CA SER A 81 17.51 21.18 2.71
C SER A 81 16.16 21.10 2.00
N ALA A 82 15.20 20.34 2.55
CA ALA A 82 13.83 20.26 2.01
C ALA A 82 13.09 21.60 2.09
N ARG A 83 13.23 22.30 3.23
CA ARG A 83 12.68 23.65 3.43
C ARG A 83 13.23 24.62 2.39
N ASP A 84 14.54 24.62 2.17
CA ASP A 84 15.20 25.55 1.25
C ASP A 84 14.77 25.29 -0.21
N PHE A 85 14.61 24.01 -0.60
CA PHE A 85 14.04 23.64 -1.91
C PHE A 85 12.61 24.17 -2.11
N LEU A 86 11.76 24.06 -1.08
CA LEU A 86 10.37 24.55 -1.13
C LEU A 86 10.28 26.06 -1.18
N ILE A 87 11.19 26.77 -0.52
CA ILE A 87 11.29 28.22 -0.61
C ILE A 87 11.63 28.64 -2.04
N VAL A 88 12.57 27.96 -2.70
CA VAL A 88 12.88 28.19 -4.12
C VAL A 88 11.67 27.90 -5.00
N PHE A 89 10.98 26.78 -4.77
CA PHE A 89 9.76 26.43 -5.49
C PHE A 89 8.65 27.48 -5.33
N LEU A 90 8.47 28.02 -4.11
CA LEU A 90 7.51 29.07 -3.82
C LEU A 90 7.81 30.36 -4.59
N TYR A 91 9.09 30.71 -4.77
CA TYR A 91 9.46 31.88 -5.56
C TYR A 91 9.23 31.68 -7.06
N CYS A 92 9.38 30.46 -7.57
CA CYS A 92 9.04 30.12 -8.95
C CYS A 92 7.53 29.94 -9.20
N PHE A 93 6.72 29.88 -8.13
CA PHE A 93 5.29 29.60 -8.19
C PHE A 93 4.51 30.47 -9.19
N PRO A 94 4.71 31.81 -9.28
CA PRO A 94 3.98 32.63 -10.24
C PRO A 94 4.26 32.25 -11.68
N ALA A 95 5.51 31.90 -12.01
CA ALA A 95 5.90 31.46 -13.35
C ALA A 95 5.32 30.08 -13.70
N ILE A 96 5.39 29.13 -12.77
CA ILE A 96 4.84 27.77 -12.95
C ILE A 96 3.32 27.82 -13.13
N SER A 97 2.66 28.72 -12.39
CA SER A 97 1.21 28.91 -12.47
C SER A 97 0.76 29.63 -13.75
N LEU A 98 1.63 30.43 -14.37
CA LEU A 98 1.39 31.01 -15.70
C LEU A 98 1.48 29.96 -16.80
N LEU A 99 2.38 28.98 -16.67
CA LEU A 99 2.55 27.87 -17.62
C LEU A 99 1.45 26.80 -17.53
N GLY A 100 0.51 26.91 -16.58
CA GLY A 100 -0.58 25.93 -16.42
C GLY A 100 -0.11 24.55 -15.96
N LEU A 101 1.09 24.44 -15.39
CA LEU A 101 1.68 23.16 -14.98
C LEU A 101 1.05 22.55 -13.72
N PHE A 102 0.18 23.29 -13.02
CA PHE A 102 -0.46 22.79 -11.80
C PHE A 102 -1.73 22.00 -12.12
N PRO A 103 -1.86 20.76 -11.60
CA PRO A 103 -3.12 20.04 -11.67
C PRO A 103 -4.22 20.76 -10.89
N GLN A 104 -5.48 20.57 -11.30
CA GLN A 104 -6.64 21.02 -10.52
C GLN A 104 -6.58 20.43 -9.11
N ILE A 105 -6.93 21.22 -8.08
CA ILE A 105 -6.82 20.80 -6.67
C ILE A 105 -7.55 19.50 -6.40
N ASN A 106 -8.78 19.34 -6.90
CA ASN A 106 -9.55 18.13 -6.67
C ASN A 106 -8.84 16.90 -7.22
N THR A 107 -8.31 17.00 -8.44
CA THR A 107 -7.56 15.94 -9.09
C THR A 107 -6.27 15.64 -8.33
N PHE A 108 -5.53 16.67 -7.92
CA PHE A 108 -4.34 16.54 -7.08
C PHE A 108 -4.64 15.84 -5.76
N CYS A 109 -5.70 16.26 -5.04
CA CYS A 109 -6.11 15.67 -3.78
C CYS A 109 -6.56 14.22 -3.93
N ILE A 110 -7.32 13.90 -4.99
CA ILE A 110 -7.70 12.52 -5.30
C ILE A 110 -6.45 11.66 -5.50
N TYR A 111 -5.54 12.09 -6.38
CA TYR A 111 -4.29 11.35 -6.61
C TYR A 111 -3.43 11.25 -5.35
N LEU A 112 -3.34 12.31 -4.54
CA LEU A 112 -2.57 12.29 -3.30
C LEU A 112 -3.15 11.28 -2.30
N LEU A 113 -4.47 11.29 -2.09
CA LEU A 113 -5.16 10.34 -1.21
C LEU A 113 -5.03 8.91 -1.72
N GLU A 114 -5.16 8.71 -3.03
CA GLU A 114 -4.97 7.41 -3.66
C GLU A 114 -3.53 6.91 -3.50
N GLN A 115 -2.53 7.79 -3.66
CA GLN A 115 -1.13 7.45 -3.45
C GLN A 115 -0.85 7.11 -1.98
N ILE A 116 -1.47 7.80 -1.02
CA ILE A 116 -1.37 7.44 0.41
C ILE A 116 -2.01 6.08 0.67
N ASP A 117 -3.23 5.82 0.16
CA ASP A 117 -3.92 4.54 0.35
C ASP A 117 -3.14 3.38 -0.29
N MET A 118 -2.63 3.56 -1.51
CA MET A 118 -1.78 2.59 -2.19
C MET A 118 -0.44 2.37 -1.47
N LEU A 119 0.20 3.45 -1.02
CA LEU A 119 1.53 3.40 -0.41
C LEU A 119 1.52 2.70 0.94
N PHE A 120 0.59 3.09 1.82
CA PHE A 120 0.53 2.55 3.18
C PHE A 120 -0.34 1.31 3.28
N PHE A 121 -1.52 1.30 2.64
CA PHE A 121 -2.53 0.27 2.88
C PHE A 121 -2.73 -0.68 1.70
N GLY A 122 -2.03 -0.50 0.58
CA GLY A 122 -2.24 -1.31 -0.63
C GLY A 122 -3.61 -1.09 -1.28
N GLY A 123 -4.15 0.14 -1.15
CA GLY A 123 -5.40 0.62 -1.75
C GLY A 123 -5.62 0.22 -3.21
N SER A 124 -6.88 0.04 -3.61
CA SER A 124 -7.27 0.04 -5.02
C SER A 124 -7.62 1.46 -5.44
N ALA A 125 -7.43 1.81 -6.72
CA ALA A 125 -7.77 3.13 -7.23
C ALA A 125 -9.25 3.47 -6.99
N VAL A 126 -9.53 4.72 -6.63
CA VAL A 126 -10.89 5.19 -6.31
C VAL A 126 -11.25 6.38 -7.19
N SER A 127 -12.39 6.30 -7.88
CA SER A 127 -12.93 7.38 -8.70
C SER A 127 -13.76 8.33 -7.84
N GLY A 128 -13.12 9.34 -7.25
CA GLY A 128 -13.81 10.46 -6.60
C GLY A 128 -13.21 10.90 -5.28
N MET A 129 -13.46 12.17 -4.91
CA MET A 129 -12.87 12.78 -3.73
C MET A 129 -13.44 12.22 -2.42
N VAL A 130 -14.78 12.12 -2.30
CA VAL A 130 -15.44 11.59 -1.10
C VAL A 130 -15.09 10.12 -0.88
N SER A 131 -15.08 9.34 -1.96
CA SER A 131 -14.73 7.93 -1.93
C SER A 131 -13.26 7.70 -1.59
N ALA A 132 -12.34 8.54 -2.09
CA ALA A 132 -10.92 8.48 -1.72
C ALA A 132 -10.71 8.80 -0.22
N VAL A 133 -11.36 9.85 0.29
CA VAL A 133 -11.32 10.20 1.73
C VAL A 133 -11.87 9.05 2.57
N TYR A 134 -13.02 8.49 2.19
CA TYR A 134 -13.63 7.36 2.88
C TYR A 134 -12.72 6.12 2.87
N SER A 135 -12.09 5.80 1.74
CA SER A 135 -11.16 4.66 1.64
C SER A 135 -9.97 4.82 2.57
N VAL A 136 -9.32 5.99 2.55
CA VAL A 136 -8.18 6.30 3.44
C VAL A 136 -8.60 6.26 4.90
N ALA A 137 -9.74 6.89 5.26
CA ALA A 137 -10.24 6.92 6.63
C ALA A 137 -10.54 5.50 7.16
N ARG A 138 -11.20 4.67 6.35
CA ARG A 138 -11.49 3.26 6.68
C ARG A 138 -10.21 2.43 6.85
N SER A 139 -9.23 2.58 5.95
CA SER A 139 -7.95 1.88 6.05
C SER A 139 -7.17 2.33 7.30
N ALA A 140 -7.16 3.64 7.59
CA ALA A 140 -6.50 4.20 8.76
C ALA A 140 -7.18 3.76 10.07
N SER A 141 -8.51 3.74 10.13
CA SER A 141 -9.23 3.23 11.31
C SER A 141 -8.96 1.75 11.54
N ALA A 142 -8.91 0.94 10.48
CA ALA A 142 -8.57 -0.48 10.60
C ALA A 142 -7.14 -0.68 11.12
N ALA A 143 -6.17 0.08 10.59
CA ALA A 143 -4.79 0.03 11.05
C ALA A 143 -4.64 0.50 12.51
N ALA A 144 -5.36 1.54 12.93
CA ALA A 144 -5.36 2.03 14.31
C ALA A 144 -5.92 0.96 15.27
N VAL A 145 -7.06 0.34 14.94
CA VAL A 145 -7.64 -0.75 15.74
C VAL A 145 -6.67 -1.93 15.84
N LEU A 146 -6.06 -2.32 14.72
CA LEU A 146 -5.10 -3.42 14.69
C LEU A 146 -3.81 -3.09 15.47
N HIS A 147 -3.34 -1.85 15.40
CA HIS A 147 -2.22 -1.37 16.20
C HIS A 147 -2.51 -1.42 17.70
N VAL A 148 -3.69 -0.94 18.13
CA VAL A 148 -4.11 -1.02 19.54
C VAL A 148 -4.20 -2.48 19.99
N PHE A 149 -4.77 -3.36 19.17
CA PHE A 149 -4.86 -4.79 19.48
C PHE A 149 -3.48 -5.45 19.57
N CYS A 150 -2.59 -5.17 18.61
CA CYS A 150 -1.23 -5.72 18.59
C CYS A 150 -0.39 -5.22 19.77
N PHE A 151 -0.42 -3.91 20.05
CA PHE A 151 0.22 -3.32 21.22
C PHE A 151 -0.32 -3.92 22.52
N SER A 152 -1.64 -4.11 22.61
CA SER A 152 -2.27 -4.77 23.75
C SER A 152 -1.86 -6.24 23.85
N ALA A 153 -1.74 -6.99 22.75
CA ALA A 153 -1.29 -8.38 22.76
C ALA A 153 0.16 -8.53 23.22
N VAL A 154 1.07 -7.68 22.71
CA VAL A 154 2.47 -7.62 23.16
C VAL A 154 2.55 -7.28 24.66
N LYS A 155 1.72 -6.34 25.13
CA LYS A 155 1.63 -5.99 26.56
C LYS A 155 0.93 -7.07 27.40
N SER A 156 -0.04 -7.78 26.85
CA SER A 156 -0.80 -8.86 27.50
C SER A 156 -0.02 -10.16 27.59
N PHE A 157 1.00 -10.39 26.75
CA PHE A 157 1.99 -11.45 26.94
C PHE A 157 2.73 -11.32 28.29
N ILE A 158 2.74 -10.12 28.88
CA ILE A 158 3.29 -9.82 30.22
C ILE A 158 2.21 -9.85 31.32
N GLN A 159 0.92 -9.66 30.99
CA GLN A 159 -0.17 -9.53 31.97
C GLN A 159 -1.38 -10.38 31.57
N CYS A 160 -1.17 -11.69 31.44
CA CYS A 160 -2.23 -12.61 31.03
C CYS A 160 -3.18 -12.90 32.19
N ARG A 161 -4.26 -12.10 32.34
CA ARG A 161 -5.53 -12.52 32.98
C ARG A 161 -6.74 -11.58 32.82
N LEU A 162 -6.65 -10.39 32.19
CA LEU A 162 -7.75 -9.40 32.23
C LEU A 162 -8.46 -9.09 30.88
N LEU A 163 -7.99 -9.65 29.76
CA LEU A 163 -8.49 -9.27 28.43
C LEU A 163 -9.89 -9.82 28.11
N HIS A 164 -10.37 -10.82 28.85
CA HIS A 164 -11.66 -11.45 28.58
C HIS A 164 -12.87 -10.55 28.91
N LYS A 165 -12.70 -9.46 29.67
CA LYS A 165 -13.81 -8.57 30.07
C LYS A 165 -14.10 -7.41 29.10
N PHE A 166 -13.14 -7.01 28.27
CA PHE A 166 -13.28 -5.79 27.44
C PHE A 166 -13.94 -6.05 26.08
N LEU A 167 -13.86 -7.28 25.57
CA LEU A 167 -14.40 -7.66 24.27
C LEU A 167 -15.94 -7.75 24.27
N HIS A 168 -16.56 -7.93 25.43
CA HIS A 168 -18.00 -8.11 25.56
C HIS A 168 -18.77 -6.77 25.68
N GLN A 169 -18.13 -5.66 26.05
CA GLN A 169 -18.85 -4.40 26.30
C GLN A 169 -19.02 -3.49 25.07
N ASN A 170 -18.22 -3.66 24.00
CA ASN A 170 -18.26 -2.73 22.87
C ASN A 170 -19.16 -3.19 21.69
N LEU A 171 -19.79 -4.36 21.80
CA LEU A 171 -20.62 -4.92 20.72
C LEU A 171 -22.12 -4.55 20.85
N GLU A 172 -22.56 -4.02 22.00
CA GLU A 172 -23.99 -3.80 22.28
C GLU A 172 -24.47 -2.34 22.15
N GLU A 173 -23.62 -1.39 21.76
CA GLU A 173 -24.00 0.03 21.77
C GLU A 173 -23.79 0.75 20.44
N LEU A 174 -24.42 0.25 19.37
CA LEU A 174 -24.69 1.10 18.19
C LEU A 174 -26.04 0.77 17.57
N ALA A 175 -27.08 1.18 18.31
CA ALA A 175 -28.46 1.17 17.85
C ALA A 175 -28.79 2.45 17.04
N ALA A 176 -29.62 2.22 16.01
CA ALA A 176 -30.62 3.11 15.42
C ALA A 176 -30.19 4.33 14.56
N ASP A 177 -30.44 4.22 13.25
CA ASP A 177 -30.90 5.33 12.39
C ASP A 177 -31.82 4.76 11.26
N PRO A 178 -32.86 5.47 10.78
CA PRO A 178 -33.86 4.93 9.87
C PRO A 178 -33.57 5.24 8.38
N LEU A 179 -33.41 4.16 7.59
CA LEU A 179 -33.50 4.06 6.12
C LEU A 179 -32.20 4.42 5.33
N PRO A 180 -31.79 3.65 4.28
CA PRO A 180 -32.58 2.80 3.37
C PRO A 180 -32.41 1.30 3.63
N ARG A 181 -33.53 0.60 3.85
CA ARG A 181 -33.60 -0.81 4.25
C ARG A 181 -32.77 -1.73 3.33
N LYS A 182 -32.72 -1.47 2.02
CA LYS A 182 -31.93 -2.27 1.07
C LYS A 182 -30.40 -2.13 1.21
N MET A 183 -29.89 -0.95 1.57
CA MET A 183 -28.46 -0.78 1.87
C MET A 183 -28.12 -1.33 3.24
N LYS A 184 -29.00 -1.18 4.22
CA LYS A 184 -28.80 -1.72 5.57
C LYS A 184 -28.73 -3.25 5.56
N ASP A 185 -29.61 -3.91 4.80
CA ASP A 185 -29.61 -5.36 4.67
C ASP A 185 -28.35 -5.83 3.94
N SER A 186 -27.95 -5.15 2.86
CA SER A 186 -26.69 -5.46 2.15
C SER A 186 -25.46 -5.27 3.03
N VAL A 187 -25.36 -4.17 3.77
CA VAL A 187 -24.24 -3.90 4.69
C VAL A 187 -24.25 -4.89 5.85
N LYS A 188 -25.42 -5.28 6.36
CA LYS A 188 -25.55 -6.29 7.41
C LYS A 188 -25.12 -7.67 6.94
N ASP A 189 -25.49 -8.05 5.72
CA ASP A 189 -25.08 -9.33 5.14
C ASP A 189 -23.58 -9.38 4.85
N ILE A 190 -23.02 -8.26 4.34
CA ILE A 190 -21.57 -8.09 4.19
C ILE A 190 -20.88 -8.18 5.54
N LEU A 191 -21.33 -7.44 6.55
CA LEU A 191 -20.74 -7.47 7.90
C LEU A 191 -20.83 -8.86 8.54
N LYS A 192 -21.95 -9.56 8.36
CA LYS A 192 -22.14 -10.93 8.86
C LYS A 192 -21.19 -11.90 8.16
N SER A 193 -21.09 -11.82 6.84
CA SER A 193 -20.14 -12.62 6.05
C SER A 193 -18.69 -12.33 6.43
N ASP A 194 -18.36 -11.06 6.61
CA ASP A 194 -17.02 -10.61 6.99
C ASP A 194 -16.66 -11.02 8.42
N LEU A 195 -17.61 -10.98 9.36
CA LEU A 195 -17.41 -11.45 10.73
C LEU A 195 -17.18 -12.97 10.77
N ILE A 196 -17.96 -13.75 10.01
CA ILE A 196 -17.76 -15.20 9.88
C ILE A 196 -16.39 -15.49 9.26
N THR A 197 -16.05 -14.80 8.16
CA THR A 197 -14.77 -14.99 7.48
C THR A 197 -13.60 -14.59 8.37
N CYS A 198 -13.70 -13.46 9.08
CA CYS A 198 -12.67 -12.99 10.00
C CYS A 198 -12.50 -13.93 11.20
N SER A 199 -13.58 -14.45 11.77
CA SER A 199 -13.50 -15.41 12.89
C SER A 199 -12.84 -16.73 12.45
N VAL A 200 -13.24 -17.28 11.30
CA VAL A 200 -12.58 -18.47 10.72
C VAL A 200 -11.11 -18.18 10.42
N ALA A 201 -10.80 -17.06 9.79
CA ALA A 201 -9.42 -16.67 9.48
C ALA A 201 -8.59 -16.44 10.75
N ALA A 202 -9.16 -15.89 11.82
CA ALA A 202 -8.49 -15.71 13.10
C ALA A 202 -8.20 -17.04 13.78
N ILE A 203 -9.16 -17.98 13.79
CA ILE A 203 -8.96 -19.34 14.32
C ILE A 203 -7.88 -20.06 13.53
N LEU A 204 -7.92 -20.01 12.20
CA LEU A 204 -6.91 -20.63 11.34
C LEU A 204 -5.53 -19.99 11.54
N SER A 205 -5.45 -18.66 11.57
CA SER A 205 -4.19 -17.94 11.77
C SER A 205 -3.60 -18.23 13.15
N PHE A 206 -4.45 -18.31 14.19
CA PHE A 206 -4.03 -18.70 15.53
C PHE A 206 -3.57 -20.16 15.57
N ALA A 207 -4.32 -21.08 14.96
CA ALA A 207 -3.94 -22.49 14.88
C ALA A 207 -2.59 -22.66 14.17
N VAL A 208 -2.36 -21.94 13.08
CA VAL A 208 -1.09 -21.93 12.33
C VAL A 208 0.03 -21.33 13.18
N SER A 209 -0.20 -20.20 13.85
CA SER A 209 0.82 -19.53 14.69
C SER A 209 1.16 -20.31 15.96
N ALA A 210 0.19 -20.98 16.56
CA ALA A 210 0.34 -21.83 17.74
C ALA A 210 0.80 -23.26 17.39
N SER A 211 0.78 -23.63 16.10
CA SER A 211 1.24 -24.93 15.66
C SER A 211 2.72 -25.10 16.01
N THR A 212 3.03 -26.24 16.61
CA THR A 212 4.40 -26.64 16.98
C THR A 212 5.36 -26.61 15.79
N VAL A 213 4.85 -26.72 14.56
CA VAL A 213 5.60 -26.57 13.30
C VAL A 213 6.18 -25.16 13.15
N PHE A 214 5.40 -24.11 13.42
CA PHE A 214 5.88 -22.73 13.38
C PHE A 214 6.83 -22.42 14.53
N LEU A 215 6.57 -22.99 15.72
CA LEU A 215 7.44 -22.75 16.88
C LEU A 215 8.76 -23.51 16.85
N SER A 216 8.79 -24.73 16.32
CA SER A 216 9.94 -25.65 16.44
C SER A 216 10.84 -25.68 15.21
N LEU A 217 10.34 -25.28 14.03
CA LEU A 217 11.10 -25.29 12.77
C LEU A 217 11.39 -23.88 12.22
N ARG A 218 11.35 -22.84 13.06
CA ARG A 218 11.38 -21.40 12.68
C ARG A 218 12.29 -21.01 11.49
N PRO A 219 13.60 -21.36 11.45
CA PRO A 219 14.44 -21.01 10.31
C PRO A 219 14.19 -21.89 9.08
N LEU A 220 13.91 -23.18 9.29
CA LEU A 220 13.69 -24.15 8.21
C LEU A 220 12.35 -23.91 7.50
N LEU A 221 11.30 -23.58 8.26
CA LEU A 221 9.98 -23.32 7.72
C LEU A 221 10.00 -22.12 6.77
N SER A 222 10.73 -21.06 7.12
CA SER A 222 10.87 -19.87 6.26
C SER A 222 11.48 -20.24 4.90
N ILE A 223 12.58 -21.00 4.91
CA ILE A 223 13.26 -21.46 3.70
C ILE A 223 12.35 -22.36 2.87
N VAL A 224 11.65 -23.31 3.50
CA VAL A 224 10.72 -24.21 2.82
C VAL A 224 9.58 -23.43 2.15
N LEU A 225 9.02 -22.43 2.84
CA LEU A 225 7.97 -21.58 2.29
C LEU A 225 8.49 -20.72 1.12
N PHE A 226 9.72 -20.20 1.19
CA PHE A 226 10.32 -19.45 0.08
C PHE A 226 10.61 -20.32 -1.14
N VAL A 227 11.14 -21.53 -0.94
CA VAL A 227 11.38 -22.48 -2.03
C VAL A 227 10.05 -22.90 -2.67
N LEU A 228 9.02 -23.16 -1.85
CA LEU A 228 7.69 -23.50 -2.33
C LEU A 228 7.04 -22.34 -3.11
N ALA A 229 7.15 -21.11 -2.63
CA ALA A 229 6.71 -19.91 -3.34
C ALA A 229 7.48 -19.66 -4.63
N GLY A 230 8.80 -19.89 -4.61
CA GLY A 230 9.65 -19.88 -5.80
C GLY A 230 9.18 -20.87 -6.85
N ALA A 231 8.96 -22.12 -6.46
CA ALA A 231 8.55 -23.20 -7.35
C ALA A 231 7.13 -22.98 -7.91
N VAL A 232 6.16 -22.70 -7.05
CA VAL A 232 4.76 -22.44 -7.46
C VAL A 232 4.70 -21.22 -8.36
N GLY A 233 5.33 -20.11 -7.95
CA GLY A 233 5.33 -18.86 -8.72
C GLY A 233 6.08 -18.97 -10.05
N PHE A 234 7.17 -19.74 -10.11
CA PHE A 234 7.85 -20.03 -11.37
C PHE A 234 6.94 -20.81 -12.33
N VAL A 235 6.21 -21.82 -11.82
CA VAL A 235 5.27 -22.59 -12.63
C VAL A 235 4.11 -21.72 -13.10
N THR A 236 3.51 -20.92 -12.21
CA THR A 236 2.31 -20.10 -12.49
C THR A 236 2.59 -18.87 -13.34
N HIS A 237 3.65 -18.10 -13.04
CA HIS A 237 3.89 -16.80 -13.66
C HIS A 237 4.91 -16.83 -14.80
N TYR A 238 5.78 -17.85 -14.86
CA TYR A 238 6.77 -17.99 -15.93
C TYR A 238 6.45 -19.17 -16.85
N LEU A 239 6.39 -20.40 -16.34
CA LEU A 239 6.32 -21.60 -17.18
C LEU A 239 4.98 -21.72 -17.93
N LEU A 240 3.85 -21.67 -17.23
CA LEU A 240 2.51 -21.80 -17.80
C LEU A 240 2.21 -20.72 -18.87
N PRO A 241 2.50 -19.42 -18.63
CA PRO A 241 2.32 -18.39 -19.65
C PRO A 241 3.23 -18.57 -20.86
N GLN A 242 4.48 -18.97 -20.68
CA GLN A 242 5.42 -19.19 -21.79
C GLN A 242 5.00 -20.39 -22.66
N LEU A 243 4.50 -21.46 -22.06
CA LEU A 243 4.00 -22.65 -22.77
C LEU A 243 2.73 -22.38 -23.58
N ARG A 244 1.96 -21.34 -23.22
CA ARG A 244 0.75 -20.88 -23.92
C ARG A 244 1.06 -19.94 -25.09
N LYS A 245 2.24 -19.31 -25.14
CA LYS A 245 2.61 -18.44 -26.26
C LYS A 245 2.71 -19.25 -27.56
N HIS A 246 2.41 -18.61 -28.69
CA HIS A 246 2.50 -19.23 -30.02
C HIS A 246 3.89 -19.80 -30.32
N HIS A 247 4.95 -19.13 -29.85
CA HIS A 247 6.34 -19.57 -29.99
C HIS A 247 7.04 -19.60 -28.63
N PRO A 248 6.89 -20.70 -27.86
CA PRO A 248 7.58 -20.86 -26.57
C PRO A 248 9.09 -20.72 -26.74
N TRP A 249 9.71 -19.80 -26.00
CA TRP A 249 11.15 -19.50 -26.03
C TRP A 249 11.74 -19.29 -27.44
N MET A 250 10.90 -19.02 -28.44
CA MET A 250 11.27 -18.95 -29.86
C MET A 250 11.91 -20.22 -30.46
N TRP A 251 11.97 -21.32 -29.70
CA TRP A 251 12.54 -22.59 -30.16
C TRP A 251 11.47 -23.58 -30.63
N ILE A 252 10.22 -23.39 -30.21
CA ILE A 252 9.09 -24.25 -30.57
C ILE A 252 8.16 -23.50 -31.51
N SER A 253 7.81 -24.11 -32.65
CA SER A 253 7.00 -23.50 -33.71
C SER A 253 5.51 -23.43 -33.40
N HIS A 254 5.03 -24.18 -32.40
CA HIS A 254 3.63 -24.24 -32.00
C HIS A 254 3.49 -24.18 -30.47
N PRO A 255 2.37 -23.66 -29.95
CA PRO A 255 2.11 -23.67 -28.51
C PRO A 255 2.06 -25.11 -28.01
N VAL A 256 2.73 -25.39 -26.89
CA VAL A 256 2.76 -26.71 -26.25
C VAL A 256 1.40 -27.00 -25.60
N LEU A 257 0.82 -25.97 -24.96
CA LEU A 257 -0.51 -26.04 -24.35
C LEU A 257 -1.54 -25.48 -25.34
N LYS A 258 -2.04 -26.33 -26.23
CA LYS A 258 -3.02 -25.95 -27.25
C LYS A 258 -4.43 -25.86 -26.67
N ASN A 259 -5.15 -24.79 -26.97
CA ASN A 259 -6.59 -24.71 -26.73
C ASN A 259 -7.34 -25.70 -27.61
N LYS A 260 -8.46 -26.22 -27.10
CA LYS A 260 -9.31 -27.17 -27.85
C LYS A 260 -9.88 -26.52 -29.12
N GLU A 261 -10.08 -25.20 -29.07
CA GLU A 261 -10.54 -24.35 -30.17
C GLU A 261 -9.41 -23.84 -31.09
N TYR A 262 -8.15 -24.24 -30.89
CA TYR A 262 -7.00 -23.68 -31.64
C TYR A 262 -7.08 -23.86 -33.16
N GLN A 263 -7.84 -24.86 -33.64
CA GLN A 263 -8.06 -25.10 -35.07
C GLN A 263 -9.43 -24.61 -35.58
N GLN A 264 -10.25 -23.99 -34.73
CA GLN A 264 -11.57 -23.50 -35.10
C GLN A 264 -11.51 -21.99 -35.38
N GLN A 265 -11.93 -21.61 -36.59
CA GLN A 265 -11.95 -20.21 -37.03
C GLN A 265 -13.14 -19.43 -36.44
N GLU A 266 -14.23 -20.13 -36.08
CA GLU A 266 -15.40 -19.61 -35.37
C GLU A 266 -15.75 -20.52 -34.18
N VAL A 267 -15.93 -19.92 -33.00
CA VAL A 267 -16.30 -20.63 -31.76
C VAL A 267 -17.80 -20.94 -31.80
N ARG A 268 -18.17 -22.20 -32.03
CA ARG A 268 -19.58 -22.64 -32.10
C ARG A 268 -20.15 -23.13 -30.77
N ASP A 269 -19.29 -23.46 -29.80
CA ASP A 269 -19.66 -23.99 -28.49
C ASP A 269 -19.01 -23.19 -27.35
N VAL A 270 -19.53 -23.34 -26.13
CA VAL A 270 -18.98 -22.70 -24.91
C VAL A 270 -17.54 -23.16 -24.67
N ALA A 271 -16.62 -22.21 -24.46
CA ALA A 271 -15.20 -22.50 -24.24
C ALA A 271 -14.97 -23.52 -23.11
N HIS A 272 -14.33 -24.64 -23.41
CA HIS A 272 -14.10 -25.71 -22.44
C HIS A 272 -12.82 -25.47 -21.64
N LEU A 273 -12.93 -25.37 -20.30
CA LEU A 273 -11.76 -25.28 -19.42
C LEU A 273 -10.91 -26.55 -19.49
N MET A 274 -9.67 -26.42 -19.95
CA MET A 274 -8.72 -27.53 -20.05
C MET A 274 -8.07 -27.87 -18.72
N TRP A 275 -7.43 -29.04 -18.65
CA TRP A 275 -6.78 -29.53 -17.44
C TRP A 275 -5.70 -28.56 -16.90
N PHE A 276 -4.94 -27.91 -17.78
CA PHE A 276 -3.90 -26.97 -17.38
C PHE A 276 -4.46 -25.62 -16.90
N GLU A 277 -5.64 -25.22 -17.37
CA GLU A 277 -6.32 -24.00 -16.88
C GLU A 277 -6.89 -24.23 -15.49
N ARG A 278 -7.43 -25.43 -15.25
CA ARG A 278 -7.84 -25.86 -13.91
C ARG A 278 -6.64 -25.93 -12.96
N LEU A 279 -5.52 -26.48 -13.42
CA LEU A 279 -4.27 -26.50 -12.65
C LEU A 279 -3.79 -25.08 -12.34
N TYR A 280 -3.78 -24.18 -13.33
CA TYR A 280 -3.40 -22.79 -13.14
C TYR A 280 -4.28 -22.09 -12.10
N VAL A 281 -5.61 -22.24 -12.20
CA VAL A 281 -6.55 -21.68 -11.20
C VAL A 281 -6.31 -22.28 -9.82
N TRP A 282 -6.06 -23.59 -9.71
CA TRP A 282 -5.80 -24.24 -8.43
C TRP A 282 -4.49 -23.78 -7.80
N LEU A 283 -3.41 -23.68 -8.59
CA LEU A 283 -2.13 -23.13 -8.14
C LEU A 283 -2.26 -21.66 -7.73
N GLN A 284 -3.01 -20.85 -8.48
CA GLN A 284 -3.27 -19.46 -8.12
C GLN A 284 -4.06 -19.33 -6.82
N CYS A 285 -5.05 -20.21 -6.60
CA CYS A 285 -5.77 -20.29 -5.33
C CYS A 285 -4.84 -20.70 -4.18
N PHE A 286 -4.01 -21.71 -4.38
CA PHE A 286 -3.03 -22.15 -3.39
C PHE A 286 -2.05 -21.03 -3.04
N GLU A 287 -1.51 -20.34 -4.04
CA GLU A 287 -0.59 -19.22 -3.90
C GLU A 287 -1.23 -18.07 -3.09
N LYS A 288 -2.45 -17.67 -3.47
CA LYS A 288 -3.18 -16.54 -2.89
C LYS A 288 -3.71 -16.78 -1.47
N TYR A 289 -4.27 -17.97 -1.20
CA TYR A 289 -4.99 -18.22 0.05
C TYR A 289 -4.17 -18.96 1.11
N ILE A 290 -3.13 -19.69 0.70
CA ILE A 290 -2.34 -20.52 1.63
C ILE A 290 -0.91 -20.01 1.69
N LEU A 291 -0.24 -19.92 0.54
CA LEU A 291 1.21 -19.70 0.49
C LEU A 291 1.62 -18.29 0.96
N TYR A 292 1.05 -17.24 0.36
CA TYR A 292 1.38 -15.86 0.76
C TYR A 292 0.96 -15.53 2.19
N PRO A 293 -0.27 -15.85 2.65
CA PRO A 293 -0.63 -15.63 4.05
C PRO A 293 0.28 -16.38 5.02
N ALA A 294 0.71 -17.61 4.71
CA ALA A 294 1.65 -18.35 5.56
C ALA A 294 3.03 -17.69 5.64
N ILE A 295 3.57 -17.18 4.53
CA ILE A 295 4.86 -16.46 4.51
C ILE A 295 4.77 -15.19 5.34
N ILE A 296 3.72 -14.39 5.15
CA ILE A 296 3.56 -13.11 5.86
C ILE A 296 3.31 -13.37 7.34
N LEU A 297 2.51 -14.37 7.69
CA LEU A 297 2.27 -14.75 9.09
C LEU A 297 3.55 -15.28 9.76
N ASN A 298 4.37 -16.06 9.05
CA ASN A 298 5.67 -16.50 9.54
C ASN A 298 6.59 -15.30 9.83
N ALA A 299 6.69 -14.37 8.88
CA ALA A 299 7.50 -13.14 9.02
C ALA A 299 7.02 -12.27 10.19
N LEU A 300 5.70 -12.02 10.29
CA LEU A 300 5.08 -11.29 11.40
C LEU A 300 5.36 -11.95 12.74
N THR A 301 5.28 -13.28 12.80
CA THR A 301 5.55 -14.05 14.02
C THR A 301 7.00 -13.87 14.44
N MET A 302 7.95 -14.02 13.52
CA MET A 302 9.39 -13.87 13.80
C MET A 302 9.73 -12.46 14.27
N ASP A 303 9.20 -11.44 13.61
CA ASP A 303 9.43 -10.04 13.98
C ASP A 303 8.81 -9.70 15.35
N ALA A 304 7.59 -10.19 15.62
CA ALA A 304 6.94 -10.01 16.92
C ALA A 304 7.75 -10.62 18.08
N PHE A 305 8.33 -11.81 17.87
CA PHE A 305 9.21 -12.44 18.88
C PHE A 305 10.52 -11.67 19.07
N SER A 306 11.12 -11.17 17.99
CA SER A 306 12.34 -10.36 18.05
C SER A 306 12.10 -9.06 18.84
N ILE A 307 10.99 -8.36 18.55
CA ILE A 307 10.58 -7.13 19.24
C ILE A 307 10.30 -7.40 20.72
N SER A 308 9.64 -8.51 21.06
CA SER A 308 9.38 -8.90 22.45
C SER A 308 10.65 -9.15 23.26
N ASN A 309 11.69 -9.71 22.65
CA ASN A 309 12.94 -10.07 23.35
C ASN A 309 13.88 -8.87 23.53
N TYR A 310 13.91 -7.91 22.60
CA TYR A 310 14.95 -6.85 22.59
C TYR A 310 14.63 -5.58 23.42
N ARG A 311 13.46 -5.51 24.08
CA ARG A 311 13.06 -4.54 25.13
C ARG A 311 13.55 -3.08 24.95
N ARG A 312 13.58 -2.54 23.72
CA ARG A 312 14.02 -1.16 23.45
C ARG A 312 12.81 -0.23 23.19
N LEU A 313 12.86 0.96 23.78
CA LEU A 313 11.80 2.00 23.81
C LEU A 313 11.37 2.59 22.43
N GLY A 314 11.72 1.98 21.29
CA GLY A 314 11.19 2.33 19.95
C GLY A 314 9.80 1.72 19.64
N THR A 315 9.23 1.03 20.62
CA THR A 315 8.21 -0.03 20.50
C THR A 315 6.94 0.37 19.75
N HIS A 316 6.50 1.62 19.81
CA HIS A 316 5.27 2.06 19.15
C HIS A 316 5.42 2.13 17.62
N TRP A 317 6.56 2.61 17.13
CA TRP A 317 6.79 2.74 15.68
C TRP A 317 7.05 1.40 15.03
N ASP A 318 7.79 0.50 15.69
CA ASP A 318 8.05 -0.84 15.17
C ASP A 318 6.75 -1.66 15.06
N ILE A 319 5.89 -1.60 16.08
CA ILE A 319 4.57 -2.25 16.06
C ILE A 319 3.67 -1.63 14.99
N PHE A 320 3.70 -0.30 14.84
CA PHE A 320 2.94 0.40 13.80
C PHE A 320 3.39 0.02 12.38
N LEU A 321 4.71 0.01 12.13
CA LEU A 321 5.29 -0.40 10.86
C LEU A 321 5.00 -1.88 10.55
N MET A 322 5.12 -2.77 11.54
CA MET A 322 4.79 -4.18 11.40
C MET A 322 3.32 -4.38 11.03
N VAL A 323 2.39 -3.65 11.67
CA VAL A 323 0.95 -3.70 11.37
C VAL A 323 0.66 -3.20 9.95
N ILE A 324 1.23 -2.05 9.55
CA ILE A 324 1.05 -1.50 8.21
C ILE A 324 1.66 -2.44 7.15
N ALA A 325 2.87 -2.93 7.38
CA ALA A 325 3.55 -3.84 6.46
C ALA A 325 2.76 -5.14 6.29
N GLY A 326 2.32 -5.75 7.40
CA GLY A 326 1.49 -6.96 7.37
C GLY A 326 0.17 -6.76 6.62
N MET A 327 -0.57 -5.70 6.94
CA MET A 327 -1.84 -5.37 6.24
C MET A 327 -1.63 -5.16 4.75
N LYS A 328 -0.62 -4.35 4.37
CA LYS A 328 -0.33 -4.07 2.96
C LYS A 328 0.06 -5.32 2.21
N LEU A 329 1.02 -6.09 2.72
CA LEU A 329 1.52 -7.30 2.05
C LEU A 329 0.42 -8.35 1.90
N LEU A 330 -0.44 -8.52 2.89
CA LEU A 330 -1.60 -9.42 2.79
C LEU A 330 -2.56 -8.92 1.72
N ARG A 331 -2.92 -7.64 1.73
CA ARG A 331 -3.83 -7.07 0.73
C ARG A 331 -3.27 -7.17 -0.69
N THR A 332 -1.99 -6.85 -0.89
CA THR A 332 -1.35 -6.96 -2.21
C THR A 332 -1.29 -8.39 -2.71
N SER A 333 -1.08 -9.37 -1.83
CA SER A 333 -1.11 -10.80 -2.18
C SER A 333 -2.46 -11.25 -2.75
N PHE A 334 -3.57 -10.69 -2.25
CA PHE A 334 -4.90 -11.00 -2.77
C PHE A 334 -5.23 -10.26 -4.06
N CYS A 335 -4.75 -9.01 -4.22
CA CYS A 335 -5.07 -8.17 -5.37
C CYS A 335 -4.19 -8.47 -6.59
N ASN A 336 -2.89 -8.73 -6.40
CA ASN A 336 -1.94 -8.89 -7.49
C ASN A 336 -0.79 -9.87 -7.16
N PRO A 337 -1.02 -11.19 -7.32
CA PRO A 337 -0.04 -12.21 -6.95
C PRO A 337 1.21 -12.22 -7.85
N VAL A 338 1.10 -11.83 -9.12
CA VAL A 338 2.24 -11.81 -10.07
C VAL A 338 3.32 -10.83 -9.61
N HIS A 339 2.91 -9.61 -9.22
CA HIS A 339 3.84 -8.61 -8.71
C HIS A 339 4.38 -9.01 -7.33
N GLN A 340 3.53 -9.60 -6.48
CA GLN A 340 3.93 -10.10 -5.17
C GLN A 340 5.02 -11.18 -5.27
N PHE A 341 4.92 -12.09 -6.24
CA PHE A 341 5.95 -13.09 -6.54
C PHE A 341 7.29 -12.45 -6.89
N THR A 342 7.27 -11.45 -7.78
CA THR A 342 8.48 -10.74 -8.21
C THR A 342 9.13 -10.00 -7.05
N HIS A 343 8.33 -9.32 -6.22
CA HIS A 343 8.81 -8.63 -5.03
C HIS A 343 9.42 -9.61 -4.00
N LEU A 344 8.75 -10.74 -3.76
CA LEU A 344 9.22 -11.77 -2.82
C LEU A 344 10.54 -12.38 -3.31
N GLY A 345 10.61 -12.76 -4.59
CA GLY A 345 11.81 -13.33 -5.20
C GLY A 345 13.00 -12.38 -5.10
N PHE A 346 12.82 -11.10 -5.44
CA PHE A 346 13.87 -10.09 -5.29
C PHE A 346 14.28 -9.92 -3.82
N THR A 347 13.32 -9.84 -2.89
CA THR A 347 13.61 -9.66 -1.47
C THR A 347 14.45 -10.82 -0.93
N VAL A 348 14.07 -12.06 -1.25
CA VAL A 348 14.80 -13.25 -0.81
C VAL A 348 16.19 -13.28 -1.43
N ILE A 349 16.33 -13.08 -2.75
CA ILE A 349 17.65 -13.13 -3.40
C ILE A 349 18.57 -12.04 -2.84
N PHE A 350 18.09 -10.79 -2.80
CA PHE A 350 18.91 -9.64 -2.44
C PHE A 350 19.27 -9.60 -0.96
N PHE A 351 18.30 -9.77 -0.04
CA PHE A 351 18.55 -9.63 1.40
C PHE A 351 19.01 -10.93 2.06
N HIS A 352 18.66 -12.10 1.50
CA HIS A 352 19.08 -13.36 2.10
C HIS A 352 20.47 -13.82 1.62
N PHE A 353 20.84 -13.54 0.36
CA PHE A 353 22.11 -13.98 -0.21
C PHE A 353 23.14 -12.86 -0.36
N ASP A 354 22.77 -11.70 -0.93
CA ASP A 354 23.74 -10.68 -1.31
C ASP A 354 24.07 -9.68 -0.18
N TYR A 355 23.06 -9.18 0.54
CA TYR A 355 23.20 -8.09 1.52
C TYR A 355 22.54 -8.40 2.87
N LYS A 356 22.94 -9.50 3.50
CA LYS A 356 22.41 -9.93 4.79
C LYS A 356 22.65 -8.92 5.93
N ASP A 357 23.77 -8.19 5.89
CA ASP A 357 24.16 -7.26 6.96
C ASP A 357 23.34 -5.95 6.99
N ILE A 358 22.60 -5.66 5.90
CA ILE A 358 21.76 -4.46 5.77
C ILE A 358 20.30 -4.75 6.19
N SER A 359 19.92 -6.02 6.24
CA SER A 359 18.56 -6.47 6.58
C SER A 359 18.28 -6.26 8.07
N GLU A 360 17.27 -5.45 8.39
CA GLU A 360 16.77 -5.30 9.77
C GLU A 360 15.72 -6.37 10.09
N SER A 361 14.70 -6.49 9.23
CA SER A 361 13.66 -7.51 9.33
C SER A 361 13.15 -7.90 7.94
N PHE A 362 12.88 -9.19 7.74
CA PHE A 362 12.42 -9.69 6.45
C PHE A 362 11.08 -9.07 6.03
N LEU A 363 10.17 -8.81 6.98
CA LEU A 363 8.88 -8.19 6.70
C LEU A 363 9.05 -6.74 6.19
N LEU A 364 9.93 -5.96 6.82
CA LEU A 364 10.22 -4.58 6.44
C LEU A 364 10.92 -4.51 5.08
N ASP A 365 11.90 -5.40 4.84
CA ASP A 365 12.57 -5.52 3.55
C ASP A 365 11.56 -5.83 2.44
N PHE A 366 10.67 -6.80 2.68
CA PHE A 366 9.64 -7.16 1.72
C PHE A 366 8.65 -6.01 1.45
N PHE A 367 8.27 -5.28 2.50
CA PHE A 367 7.45 -4.08 2.38
C PHE A 367 8.12 -2.97 1.56
N MET A 368 9.41 -2.72 1.78
CA MET A 368 10.20 -1.70 1.09
C MET A 368 10.42 -2.05 -0.37
N VAL A 369 10.78 -3.30 -0.67
CA VAL A 369 10.90 -3.80 -2.06
C VAL A 369 9.58 -3.67 -2.80
N SER A 370 8.46 -4.01 -2.15
CA SER A 370 7.13 -3.87 -2.72
C SER A 370 6.81 -2.40 -3.11
N ILE A 371 7.25 -1.43 -2.30
CA ILE A 371 7.14 0.00 -2.64
C ILE A 371 8.03 0.36 -3.83
N LEU A 372 9.31 -0.03 -3.75
CA LEU A 372 10.33 0.33 -4.74
C LEU A 372 9.93 -0.17 -6.13
N PHE A 373 9.59 -1.46 -6.27
CA PHE A 373 9.18 -2.04 -7.55
C PHE A 373 7.86 -1.46 -8.06
N SER A 374 6.90 -1.18 -7.19
CA SER A 374 5.62 -0.56 -7.60
C SER A 374 5.80 0.86 -8.11
N LYS A 375 6.80 1.60 -7.61
CA LYS A 375 7.12 2.96 -8.08
C LYS A 375 8.01 2.92 -9.32
N ALA A 376 9.01 2.04 -9.34
CA ALA A 376 9.89 1.85 -10.50
C ALA A 376 9.11 1.38 -11.73
N SER A 377 8.17 0.45 -11.58
CA SER A 377 7.31 -0.02 -12.67
C SER A 377 6.46 1.10 -13.24
N ARG A 378 5.91 1.97 -12.39
CA ARG A 378 5.15 3.15 -12.82
C ARG A 378 6.02 4.18 -13.54
N LEU A 379 7.22 4.42 -13.03
CA LEU A 379 8.18 5.33 -13.66
C LEU A 379 8.62 4.81 -15.04
N ALA A 380 8.93 3.51 -15.14
CA ALA A 380 9.28 2.88 -16.41
C ALA A 380 8.13 3.00 -17.43
N LEU A 381 6.89 2.79 -17.01
CA LEU A 381 5.71 2.89 -17.88
C LEU A 381 5.49 4.34 -18.35
N PHE A 382 5.80 5.33 -17.51
CA PHE A 382 5.80 6.75 -17.91
C PHE A 382 6.85 7.02 -19.01
N PHE A 383 8.09 6.55 -18.84
CA PHE A 383 9.15 6.73 -19.86
C PHE A 383 8.92 5.98 -21.17
N ILE A 384 8.14 4.89 -21.17
CA ILE A 384 7.76 4.18 -22.40
C ILE A 384 6.61 4.88 -23.13
N SER A 385 5.79 5.63 -22.39
CA SER A 385 4.61 6.32 -22.93
C SER A 385 4.91 7.73 -23.44
N VAL A 386 6.07 8.28 -23.07
CA VAL A 386 6.65 9.55 -23.56
C VAL A 386 7.63 9.22 -24.67
#